data_AF-Q2TZV7-F1
#
_entry.id   AF-Q2TZV7-F1
#
_cell.length_a   1.000
_cell.length_b   1.000
_cell.length_c   1.000
_cell.angle_alpha   90.00
_cell.angle_beta   90.00
_cell.angle_gamma   90.00
#
_symmetry.space_group_name_H-M   'P 1'
#
loop_
_entity.id
_entity.type
_entity.pdbx_description
1 polymer ?
#
loop_
_entity_poly.entity_id
_entity_poly.type
_entity_poly.pdbx_seq_one_letter_code
_entity_poly.pdbx_strand_id
1 'polypeptide(L)'
;MDRRHMSAGGDTSQLKRTPTYLPDYIFWTREIQATFGSVTNFLVKTRLHWGKEANHADIRIPYRHYSVPFADQSDYRILRNDWPYAMPSGMVHLVVWLKTPIPVDAEGDPTTESRRLVADFIDRTFWMHMS
;
A
#
# COMPACT_ATOMS: atom_id res chain seq x y z
N MET A 1 -18.74 18.55 10.27
CA MET A 1 -18.83 17.21 10.86
C MET A 1 -17.57 16.45 10.47
N ASP A 2 -16.60 16.38 11.38
CA ASP A 2 -15.34 15.64 11.23
C ASP A 2 -15.61 14.15 11.46
N ARG A 3 -15.45 13.30 10.44
CA ARG A 3 -15.59 11.85 10.54
C ARG A 3 -14.25 11.21 10.24
N ARG A 4 -13.37 11.19 11.24
CA ARG A 4 -12.24 10.26 11.31
C ARG A 4 -12.79 8.84 11.51
N HIS A 5 -13.18 8.16 10.43
CA HIS A 5 -13.23 6.70 10.43
C HIS A 5 -11.78 6.20 10.29
N MET A 6 -11.02 6.29 11.38
CA MET A 6 -9.92 5.36 11.56
C MET A 6 -10.56 4.01 11.86
N SER A 7 -10.32 3.00 11.02
CA SER A 7 -10.62 1.61 11.34
C SER A 7 -9.76 1.21 12.54
N ALA A 8 -10.20 1.56 13.74
CA ALA A 8 -9.45 1.41 14.97
C ALA A 8 -9.36 -0.05 15.45
N GLY A 9 -10.02 -0.99 14.75
CA GLY A 9 -9.98 -2.41 15.07
C GLY A 9 -10.12 -3.26 13.82
N GLY A 10 -9.00 -3.46 13.11
CA GLY A 10 -8.65 -4.63 12.28
C GLY A 10 -9.57 -5.14 11.16
N ASP A 11 -10.88 -4.86 11.18
CA ASP A 11 -11.83 -5.44 10.24
C ASP A 11 -11.86 -4.65 8.93
N THR A 12 -11.01 -5.09 8.01
CA THR A 12 -10.97 -4.56 6.64
C THR A 12 -12.02 -5.20 5.73
N SER A 13 -12.86 -6.13 6.21
CA SER A 13 -13.85 -6.84 5.37
C SER A 13 -14.92 -5.92 4.80
N GLN A 14 -15.15 -4.77 5.45
CA GLN A 14 -16.10 -3.75 5.01
C GLN A 14 -15.54 -2.88 3.87
N LEU A 15 -14.24 -2.89 3.65
CA LEU A 15 -13.59 -2.10 2.61
C LEU A 15 -13.74 -2.80 1.26
N LYS A 16 -14.82 -2.47 0.54
CA LYS A 16 -15.19 -3.10 -0.74
C LYS A 16 -15.18 -2.11 -1.89
N ARG A 17 -14.93 -2.61 -3.11
CA ARG A 17 -15.13 -1.86 -4.35
C ARG A 17 -16.63 -1.78 -4.66
N THR A 18 -17.04 -0.74 -5.37
CA THR A 18 -18.43 -0.65 -5.84
C THR A 18 -18.71 -1.78 -6.84
N PRO A 19 -19.97 -2.25 -6.94
CA PRO A 19 -20.35 -3.28 -7.91
C PRO A 19 -20.04 -2.90 -9.36
N THR A 20 -20.06 -1.61 -9.69
CA THR A 20 -19.74 -1.11 -11.04
C THR A 20 -18.26 -1.27 -11.39
N TYR A 21 -17.35 -1.09 -10.44
CA TYR A 21 -15.90 -1.15 -10.69
C TYR A 21 -15.33 -2.56 -10.55
N LEU A 22 -16.05 -3.47 -9.89
CA LEU A 22 -15.56 -4.83 -9.65
C LEU A 22 -15.33 -5.64 -10.94
N PRO A 23 -16.22 -5.63 -11.95
CA PRO A 23 -15.99 -6.32 -13.22
C PRO A 23 -14.75 -5.81 -13.96
N ASP A 24 -14.58 -4.49 -14.04
CA ASP A 24 -13.43 -3.87 -14.69
C ASP A 24 -12.11 -4.23 -13.99
N TYR A 25 -12.11 -4.24 -12.65
CA TYR A 25 -10.97 -4.69 -11.86
C TYR A 25 -10.61 -6.16 -12.14
N ILE A 26 -11.61 -7.04 -12.24
CA ILE A 26 -11.41 -8.47 -12.55
C ILE A 26 -10.82 -8.62 -13.95
N PHE A 27 -11.38 -7.91 -14.94
CA PHE A 27 -10.87 -7.94 -16.31
C PHE A 27 -9.42 -7.46 -16.36
N TRP A 28 -9.13 -6.30 -15.78
CA TRP A 28 -7.77 -5.77 -15.68
C TRP A 28 -6.81 -6.74 -15.00
N THR A 29 -7.23 -7.38 -13.90
CA THR A 29 -6.38 -8.34 -13.17
C THR A 29 -5.99 -9.51 -14.05
N ARG A 30 -6.91 -10.02 -14.87
CA ARG A 30 -6.64 -11.11 -15.82
C ARG A 30 -5.62 -10.72 -16.89
N GLU A 31 -5.80 -9.54 -17.49
CA GLU A 31 -4.86 -9.02 -18.50
C GLU A 31 -3.45 -8.81 -17.92
N ILE A 32 -3.37 -8.26 -16.71
CA ILE A 32 -2.10 -8.07 -16.01
C ILE A 32 -1.45 -9.40 -15.65
N GLN A 33 -2.21 -10.38 -15.18
CA GLN A 33 -1.68 -11.73 -14.90
C GLN A 33 -1.17 -12.40 -16.17
N ALA A 34 -1.89 -12.29 -17.29
CA ALA A 34 -1.46 -12.85 -18.57
C ALA A 34 -0.16 -12.20 -19.08
N THR A 35 0.01 -10.89 -18.88
CA THR A 35 1.14 -10.13 -19.41
C THR A 35 2.39 -10.16 -18.50
N PHE A 36 2.18 -10.09 -17.18
CA PHE A 36 3.27 -9.93 -16.19
C PHE A 36 3.44 -11.16 -15.28
N GLY A 37 2.60 -12.19 -15.41
CA GLY A 37 2.54 -13.36 -14.54
C GLY A 37 1.84 -13.11 -13.20
N SER A 38 1.89 -11.88 -12.67
CA SER A 38 1.17 -11.47 -11.46
C SER A 38 0.98 -9.96 -11.38
N VAL A 39 -0.01 -9.52 -10.59
CA VAL A 39 -0.20 -8.10 -10.27
C VAL A 39 1.03 -7.55 -9.52
N THR A 40 1.64 -8.33 -8.64
CA THR A 40 2.86 -7.94 -7.92
C THR A 40 4.02 -7.66 -8.88
N ASN A 41 4.23 -8.52 -9.89
CA ASN A 41 5.26 -8.29 -10.91
C ASN A 41 5.01 -7.00 -11.70
N PHE A 42 3.76 -6.76 -12.10
CA PHE A 42 3.38 -5.52 -12.76
C PHE A 42 3.67 -4.30 -11.88
N LEU A 43 3.27 -4.33 -10.61
CA LEU A 43 3.50 -3.22 -9.69
C LEU A 43 5.00 -2.94 -9.52
N VAL A 44 5.79 -3.99 -9.26
CA VAL A 44 7.25 -3.86 -9.05
C VAL A 44 7.96 -3.31 -10.29
N LYS A 45 7.62 -3.80 -11.48
CA LYS A 45 8.27 -3.39 -12.74
C LYS A 45 7.80 -2.03 -13.24
N THR A 46 6.49 -1.78 -13.19
CA THR A 46 5.86 -0.67 -13.92
C THR A 46 5.47 0.50 -13.02
N ARG A 47 5.08 0.26 -11.77
CA ARG A 47 4.53 1.31 -10.89
C ARG A 47 5.52 1.75 -9.81
N LEU A 48 6.23 0.80 -9.20
CA LEU A 48 7.20 1.05 -8.14
C LEU A 48 8.61 1.27 -8.69
N HIS A 49 8.87 0.77 -9.90
CA HIS A 49 10.18 0.79 -10.56
C HIS A 49 11.30 0.12 -9.74
N TRP A 50 10.95 -0.87 -8.92
CA TRP A 50 11.89 -1.70 -8.16
C TRP A 50 12.36 -2.94 -8.93
N GLY A 51 11.90 -3.13 -10.17
CA GLY A 51 12.17 -4.32 -10.98
C GLY A 51 13.65 -4.56 -11.32
N LYS A 52 14.49 -3.53 -11.46
CA LYS A 52 15.94 -3.72 -11.64
C LYS A 52 16.62 -4.29 -10.39
N GLU A 53 16.01 -4.09 -9.23
CA GLU A 53 16.54 -4.53 -7.93
C GLU A 53 15.97 -5.90 -7.54
N ALA A 54 14.83 -6.31 -8.11
CA ALA A 54 14.18 -7.59 -7.82
C ALA A 54 14.84 -8.76 -8.57
N ASN A 55 15.02 -9.90 -7.89
CA ASN A 55 15.41 -11.15 -8.54
C ASN A 55 14.25 -11.67 -9.43
N HIS A 56 14.57 -12.19 -10.61
CA HIS A 56 13.58 -12.61 -11.61
C HIS A 56 12.87 -13.93 -11.27
N ALA A 57 13.47 -14.77 -10.43
CA ALA A 57 12.90 -16.05 -9.99
C ALA A 57 11.98 -15.91 -8.77
N ASP A 58 12.34 -14.99 -7.85
CA ASP A 58 11.57 -14.64 -6.66
C ASP A 58 11.61 -13.12 -6.49
N ILE A 59 10.45 -12.45 -6.33
CA ILE A 59 10.41 -11.00 -6.04
C ILE A 59 10.99 -10.74 -4.65
N ARG A 60 12.32 -10.73 -4.56
CA ARG A 60 13.08 -10.36 -3.39
C ARG A 60 13.70 -9.00 -3.69
N ILE A 61 13.09 -7.97 -3.14
CA ILE A 61 13.55 -6.59 -3.35
C ILE A 61 14.55 -6.29 -2.24
N PRO A 62 15.84 -6.04 -2.56
CA PRO A 62 16.81 -5.64 -1.56
C PRO A 62 16.38 -4.29 -0.99
N TYR A 63 16.40 -4.21 0.33
CA TYR A 63 16.33 -2.97 1.07
C TYR A 63 17.58 -2.88 1.93
N ARG A 64 17.89 -1.68 2.43
CA ARG A 64 19.04 -1.50 3.32
C ARG A 64 18.77 -2.30 4.59
N HIS A 65 19.42 -3.46 4.76
CA HIS A 65 19.28 -4.26 5.97
C HIS A 65 19.51 -3.34 7.20
N TYR A 66 18.61 -3.39 8.18
CA TYR A 66 18.52 -2.48 9.35
C TYR A 66 17.88 -1.10 9.14
N SER A 67 17.33 -0.77 7.96
CA SER A 67 16.58 0.48 7.80
C SER A 67 15.25 0.42 8.56
N VAL A 68 15.02 1.38 9.44
CA VAL A 68 13.72 1.62 10.08
C VAL A 68 12.67 1.86 9.01
N PRO A 69 11.47 1.23 9.07
CA PRO A 69 10.40 1.48 8.12
C PRO A 69 10.15 2.98 7.94
N PHE A 70 9.93 3.40 6.70
CA PHE A 70 9.69 4.80 6.30
C PHE A 70 10.85 5.79 6.52
N ALA A 71 12.06 5.34 6.87
CA ALA A 71 13.20 6.23 7.07
C ALA A 71 13.85 6.74 5.77
N ASP A 72 13.84 5.92 4.71
CA ASP A 72 14.44 6.26 3.41
C ASP A 72 13.40 6.28 2.29
N GLN A 73 13.32 7.39 1.56
CA GLN A 73 12.42 7.55 0.42
C GLN A 73 12.72 6.56 -0.72
N SER A 74 13.94 5.99 -0.80
CA SER A 74 14.24 4.92 -1.76
C SER A 74 13.45 3.64 -1.49
N ASP A 75 13.04 3.42 -0.24
CA ASP A 75 12.49 2.16 0.26
C ASP A 75 10.98 2.19 0.46
N TYR A 76 10.32 3.31 0.15
CA TYR A 76 8.86 3.37 0.05
C TYR A 76 8.37 4.18 -1.14
N ARG A 77 7.12 3.94 -1.56
CA ARG A 77 6.39 4.72 -2.57
C ARG A 77 4.96 4.94 -2.11
N ILE A 78 4.45 6.14 -2.37
CA ILE A 78 3.03 6.48 -2.13
C ILE A 78 2.37 6.60 -3.49
N LEU A 79 1.38 5.76 -3.75
CA LEU A 79 0.67 5.72 -5.02
C LEU A 79 -0.83 5.88 -4.80
N ARG A 80 -1.52 6.52 -5.73
CA ARG A 80 -2.98 6.41 -5.80
C ARG A 80 -3.37 4.99 -6.18
N ASN A 81 -4.37 4.43 -5.51
CA ASN A 81 -4.94 3.15 -5.88
C ASN A 81 -5.70 3.30 -7.20
N ASP A 82 -5.26 2.58 -8.24
CA ASP A 82 -5.92 2.59 -9.55
C ASP A 82 -7.34 2.00 -9.47
N TRP A 83 -7.59 1.16 -8.46
CA TRP A 83 -8.86 0.48 -8.21
C TRP A 83 -9.34 0.76 -6.78
N PRO A 84 -9.78 1.99 -6.49
CA PRO A 84 -10.15 2.40 -5.14
C PRO A 84 -11.40 1.65 -4.62
N TYR A 85 -11.52 1.57 -3.31
CA TYR A 85 -12.76 1.16 -2.66
C TYR A 85 -13.87 2.20 -2.82
N ALA A 86 -15.10 1.77 -2.55
CA ALA A 86 -16.24 2.65 -2.46
C ALA A 86 -16.00 3.67 -1.34
N MET A 87 -15.89 4.94 -1.69
CA MET A 87 -15.65 6.03 -0.74
C MET A 87 -16.47 7.27 -1.11
N PRO A 88 -16.76 8.15 -0.14
CA PRO A 88 -17.40 9.44 -0.41
C PRO A 88 -16.66 10.29 -1.44
N SER A 89 -17.42 11.15 -2.13
CA SER A 89 -16.86 12.13 -3.06
C SER A 89 -15.82 13.02 -2.35
N GLY A 90 -14.72 13.31 -3.04
CA GLY A 90 -13.61 14.11 -2.51
C GLY A 90 -12.56 13.31 -1.73
N MET A 91 -12.77 12.02 -1.44
CA MET A 91 -11.74 11.17 -0.81
C MET A 91 -10.85 10.49 -1.87
N VAL A 92 -9.57 10.34 -1.54
CA VAL A 92 -8.58 9.66 -2.39
C VAL A 92 -8.06 8.42 -1.67
N HIS A 93 -8.04 7.28 -2.36
CA HIS A 93 -7.46 6.06 -1.83
C HIS A 93 -5.98 6.01 -2.22
N LEU A 94 -5.09 6.10 -1.25
CA LEU A 94 -3.65 5.93 -1.43
C LEU A 94 -3.21 4.56 -0.91
N VAL A 95 -2.17 3.99 -1.53
CA VAL A 95 -1.46 2.81 -1.06
C VAL A 95 0.00 3.18 -0.84
N VAL A 96 0.51 2.90 0.36
CA VAL A 96 1.91 3.09 0.71
C VAL A 96 2.61 1.75 0.63
N TRP A 97 3.58 1.63 -0.27
CA TRP A 97 4.38 0.43 -0.49
C TRP A 97 5.71 0.59 0.21
N LEU A 98 6.14 -0.44 0.95
CA LEU A 98 7.45 -0.49 1.61
C LEU A 98 8.23 -1.70 1.12
N LYS A 99 9.55 -1.55 0.97
CA LYS A 99 10.47 -2.68 0.84
C LYS A 99 10.80 -3.30 2.20
N THR A 100 10.86 -2.47 3.24
CA THR A 100 11.10 -2.89 4.62
C THR A 100 9.84 -3.52 5.22
N PRO A 101 9.93 -4.69 5.86
CA PRO A 101 8.80 -5.26 6.58
C PRO A 101 8.44 -4.40 7.80
N ILE A 102 7.15 -4.33 8.11
CA ILE A 102 6.63 -3.73 9.34
C ILE A 102 6.36 -4.88 10.33
N PRO A 103 6.87 -4.83 11.57
CA PRO A 103 6.60 -5.87 12.56
C PRO A 103 5.10 -6.04 12.85
N VAL A 104 4.67 -7.29 12.95
CA VAL A 104 3.30 -7.69 13.36
C VAL A 104 3.37 -8.63 14.56
N ASP A 105 2.28 -8.75 15.30
CA ASP A 105 2.12 -9.75 16.36
C ASP A 105 1.81 -11.15 15.80
N ALA A 106 1.48 -12.10 16.67
CA ALA A 106 1.25 -13.49 16.28
C ALA A 106 -0.03 -13.66 15.44
N GLU A 107 -0.98 -12.75 15.58
CA GLU A 107 -2.25 -12.70 14.87
C GLU A 107 -2.12 -11.98 13.51
N GLY A 108 -0.96 -11.37 13.24
CA GLY A 108 -0.68 -10.61 12.03
C GLY A 108 -1.12 -9.15 12.10
N ASP A 109 -1.52 -8.68 13.28
CA ASP A 109 -1.87 -7.28 13.52
C ASP A 109 -0.59 -6.43 13.70
N PRO A 110 -0.58 -5.16 13.23
CA PRO A 110 0.55 -4.28 13.51
C PRO A 110 0.77 -4.10 15.02
N THR A 111 2.01 -4.32 15.46
CA THR A 111 2.41 -4.07 16.86
C THR A 111 2.15 -2.62 17.27
N THR A 112 2.10 -2.34 18.58
CA THR A 112 1.98 -0.95 19.09
C THR A 112 3.04 -0.01 18.50
N GLU A 113 4.28 -0.49 18.38
CA GLU A 113 5.37 0.30 17.79
C GLU A 113 5.16 0.52 16.29
N SER A 114 4.74 -0.51 15.56
CA SER A 114 4.39 -0.40 14.14
C SER A 114 3.26 0.60 13.89
N ARG A 115 2.23 0.62 14.74
CA ARG A 115 1.13 1.59 14.65
C ARG A 115 1.62 3.02 14.87
N ARG A 116 2.54 3.22 15.83
CA ARG A 116 3.19 4.50 16.08
C ARG A 116 4.02 4.96 14.88
N LEU A 117 4.86 4.07 14.32
CA LEU A 117 5.67 4.37 13.14
C LEU A 117 4.81 4.81 11.94
N VAL A 118 3.67 4.15 11.73
CA VAL A 118 2.71 4.50 10.67
C VAL A 118 2.06 5.86 10.94
N ALA A 119 1.61 6.12 12.17
CA ALA A 119 1.01 7.40 12.54
C ALA A 119 1.99 8.56 12.34
N ASP A 120 3.22 8.42 12.86
CA ASP A 120 4.29 9.42 12.71
C ASP A 120 4.66 9.63 11.22
N PHE A 121 4.51 8.61 10.37
CA PHE A 121 4.69 8.73 8.92
C PHE A 121 3.55 9.50 8.25
N ILE A 122 2.31 9.22 8.61
CA ILE A 122 1.15 9.92 8.08
C ILE A 122 1.24 11.40 8.44
N ASP A 123 1.51 11.71 9.71
CA ASP A 123 1.58 13.09 10.19
C ASP A 123 2.66 13.88 9.45
N ARG A 124 3.90 13.40 9.42
CA ARG A 124 4.97 14.14 8.74
C ARG A 124 4.78 14.29 7.23
N THR A 125 4.07 13.35 6.59
CA THR A 125 3.95 13.30 5.12
C THR A 125 2.78 14.13 4.62
N PHE A 126 1.65 14.12 5.33
CA PHE A 126 0.40 14.71 4.85
C PHE A 126 -0.04 15.93 5.66
N TRP A 127 0.48 16.14 6.87
CA TRP A 127 0.06 17.24 7.74
C TRP A 127 0.84 18.55 7.50
N MET A 128 1.88 18.56 6.65
CA MET A 128 2.69 19.76 6.39
C MET A 128 2.11 20.76 5.38
N HIS A 129 0.89 20.58 4.88
CA HIS A 129 0.26 21.50 3.90
C HIS A 129 -1.05 22.13 4.40
N MET A 130 -1.17 22.34 5.71
CA MET A 130 -2.21 23.17 6.31
C MET A 130 -1.59 24.36 7.04
N SER A 131 -0.98 25.29 6.29
CA SER A 131 -0.75 26.67 6.72
C SER A 131 -0.98 27.63 5.57
#